data_AF-A0A1H4NGZ1-F1
#
_entry.id   AF-A0A1H4NGZ1-F1
#
_cell.length_a   1.000
_cell.length_b   1.000
_cell.length_c   1.000
_cell.angle_alpha   90.00
_cell.angle_beta   90.00
_cell.angle_gamma   90.00
#
_symmetry.space_group_name_H-M   'P 1'
#
loop_
_entity.id
_entity.type
_entity.pdbx_description
1 polymer ?
#
loop_
_entity_poly.entity_id
_entity_poly.type
_entity_poly.pdbx_seq_one_letter_code
_entity_poly.pdbx_strand_id
1 'polypeptide(L)'
;MQEQALLTQAELAFIRQLHQPGPTEQRSQPHLSMDIAKQLSELLSHYTANEPLSLHAHIANQHLTFDLHLSQDEQNTPYLQLSAPQIFDEGEINRAWRSPLPEPLPLHTPSAQPSDLWIHQLSMNGALIEHRARRKAPKDGLKKTS
;
A
#
# COMPACT_ATOMS: atom_id res chain seq x y z
N MET A 1 -30.77 25.39 26.22
CA MET A 1 -29.67 25.26 25.24
C MET A 1 -30.30 24.82 23.94
N GLN A 2 -30.34 25.68 22.92
CA GLN A 2 -30.86 25.32 21.60
C GLN A 2 -29.76 24.57 20.84
N GLU A 3 -30.05 23.34 20.40
CA GLU A 3 -29.19 22.56 19.52
C GLU A 3 -29.12 23.28 18.16
N GLN A 4 -28.05 24.03 17.95
CA GLN A 4 -27.73 24.58 16.64
C GLN A 4 -27.33 23.41 15.74
N ALA A 5 -28.09 23.18 14.69
CA ALA A 5 -27.78 22.19 13.67
C ALA A 5 -26.36 22.49 13.13
N LEU A 6 -25.44 21.56 13.37
CA LEU A 6 -24.00 21.68 13.10
C LEU A 6 -23.64 21.90 11.63
N LEU A 7 -24.60 21.74 10.72
CA LEU A 7 -24.41 21.89 9.28
C LEU A 7 -25.58 22.66 8.71
N THR A 8 -25.26 23.69 7.94
CA THR A 8 -26.23 24.43 7.13
C THR A 8 -26.73 23.54 5.97
N GLN A 9 -27.91 23.88 5.44
CA GLN A 9 -28.49 23.16 4.32
C GLN A 9 -27.60 23.18 3.06
N ALA A 10 -26.82 24.24 2.89
CA ALA A 10 -25.84 24.37 1.80
C ALA A 10 -24.68 23.39 1.97
N GLU A 11 -24.15 23.24 3.19
CA GLU A 11 -23.06 22.30 3.48
C GLU A 11 -23.49 20.85 3.30
N LEU A 12 -24.72 20.50 3.74
CA LEU A 12 -25.29 19.18 3.49
C LEU A 12 -25.48 18.88 2.00
N ALA A 13 -25.88 19.88 1.21
CA ALA A 13 -26.03 19.72 -0.23
C ALA A 13 -24.67 19.48 -0.92
N PHE A 14 -23.63 20.21 -0.50
CA PHE A 14 -22.27 20.04 -1.00
C PHE A 14 -21.69 18.67 -0.65
N ILE A 15 -21.83 18.21 0.60
CA ILE A 15 -21.38 16.87 1.01
C ILE A 15 -22.08 15.79 0.20
N ARG A 16 -23.38 15.92 -0.06
CA ARG A 16 -24.12 14.97 -0.90
C ARG A 16 -23.63 14.95 -2.33
N GLN A 17 -23.29 16.11 -2.89
CA GLN A 17 -22.72 16.20 -4.24
C GLN A 17 -21.35 15.53 -4.35
N LEU A 18 -20.49 15.64 -3.32
CA LEU A 18 -19.20 14.94 -3.27
C LEU A 18 -19.32 13.41 -3.18
N HIS A 19 -20.37 12.92 -2.52
CA HIS A 19 -20.62 11.47 -2.38
C HIS A 19 -21.40 10.87 -3.56
N GLN A 20 -21.84 11.68 -4.53
CA GLN A 20 -22.38 11.09 -5.76
C GLN A 20 -21.21 10.48 -6.53
N PRO A 21 -21.22 9.15 -6.76
CA PRO A 21 -20.26 8.57 -7.69
C PRO A 21 -20.50 9.24 -9.02
N GLY A 22 -19.53 10.05 -9.47
CA GLY A 22 -19.54 10.59 -10.82
C GLY A 22 -19.69 9.42 -11.81
N PRO A 23 -20.23 9.66 -13.02
CA PRO A 23 -20.25 8.63 -14.04
C PRO A 23 -18.82 8.11 -14.16
N THR A 24 -18.65 6.82 -13.88
CA THR A 24 -17.42 6.10 -14.12
C THR A 24 -17.26 6.13 -15.64
N GLU A 25 -16.71 7.20 -16.18
CA GLU A 25 -16.08 7.13 -17.48
C GLU A 25 -15.06 6.01 -17.31
N GLN A 26 -15.37 4.85 -17.88
CA GLN A 26 -14.39 3.82 -18.13
C GLN A 26 -13.38 4.49 -19.04
N ARG A 27 -12.43 5.18 -18.42
CA ARG A 27 -11.28 5.75 -19.07
C ARG A 27 -10.67 4.57 -19.77
N SER A 28 -10.81 4.50 -21.10
CA SER A 28 -10.27 3.43 -21.92
C SER A 28 -8.82 3.29 -21.51
N GLN A 29 -8.53 2.27 -20.71
CA GLN A 29 -7.19 2.11 -20.21
C GLN A 29 -6.31 1.82 -21.42
N PRO A 30 -5.15 2.46 -21.55
CA PRO A 30 -4.24 2.17 -22.64
C PRO A 30 -3.82 0.71 -22.50
N HIS A 31 -4.41 -0.13 -23.32
CA HIS A 31 -4.12 -1.54 -23.37
C HIS A 31 -3.00 -1.76 -24.37
N LEU A 32 -1.87 -2.30 -23.88
CA LEU A 32 -0.74 -2.63 -24.74
C LEU A 32 -0.99 -4.02 -25.33
N SER A 33 -1.13 -4.11 -26.65
CA SER A 33 -1.24 -5.35 -27.41
C SER A 33 0.15 -5.85 -27.82
N MET A 34 0.50 -7.08 -27.46
CA MET A 34 1.74 -7.74 -27.87
C MET A 34 1.43 -8.92 -28.80
N ASP A 35 2.15 -9.00 -29.91
CA ASP A 35 2.12 -10.16 -30.80
C ASP A 35 2.87 -11.34 -30.14
N ILE A 36 2.22 -12.49 -30.09
CA ILE A 36 2.74 -13.70 -29.46
C ILE A 36 2.76 -14.82 -30.50
N ALA A 37 3.88 -15.55 -30.56
CA ALA A 37 3.98 -16.74 -31.38
C ALA A 37 2.85 -17.75 -31.06
N LYS A 38 2.22 -18.31 -32.09
CA LYS A 38 1.03 -19.19 -31.95
C LYS A 38 1.16 -20.32 -30.92
N GLN A 39 2.36 -20.91 -30.81
CA GLN A 39 2.62 -21.98 -29.83
C GLN A 39 2.51 -21.49 -28.38
N LEU A 40 2.92 -20.25 -28.12
CA LEU A 40 2.83 -19.65 -26.79
C LEU A 40 1.40 -19.19 -26.50
N SER A 41 0.66 -18.69 -27.50
CA SER A 41 -0.77 -18.35 -27.31
C SER A 41 -1.63 -19.57 -26.98
N GLU A 42 -1.38 -20.73 -27.61
CA GLU A 42 -2.08 -21.98 -27.31
C GLU A 42 -1.78 -22.47 -25.89
N LEU A 43 -0.54 -22.30 -25.44
CA LEU A 43 -0.14 -22.63 -24.09
C LEU A 43 -0.85 -21.71 -23.08
N LEU A 44 -0.76 -20.39 -23.28
CA LEU A 44 -1.41 -19.42 -22.40
C LEU A 44 -2.94 -19.59 -22.37
N SER A 45 -3.60 -19.89 -23.49
CA SER A 45 -5.05 -20.09 -23.54
C SER A 45 -5.52 -21.25 -22.66
N HIS A 46 -4.70 -22.29 -22.49
CA HIS A 46 -5.00 -23.40 -21.57
C HIS A 46 -4.94 -22.97 -20.10
N TYR A 47 -4.03 -22.04 -19.77
CA TYR A 47 -3.89 -21.53 -18.41
C TYR A 47 -4.92 -20.46 -18.06
N THR A 48 -5.27 -19.57 -19.00
CA THR A 48 -6.27 -18.51 -18.77
C THR A 48 -7.66 -19.06 -18.47
N ALA A 49 -7.95 -20.29 -18.92
CA ALA A 49 -9.22 -20.96 -18.65
C ALA A 49 -9.38 -21.37 -17.18
N ASN A 50 -8.28 -21.48 -16.43
CA ASN A 50 -8.27 -21.98 -15.06
C ASN A 50 -7.85 -20.92 -14.04
N GLU A 51 -6.92 -20.03 -14.38
CA GLU A 51 -6.39 -19.02 -13.46
C GLU A 51 -6.04 -17.71 -14.20
N PRO A 52 -6.15 -16.54 -13.54
CA PRO A 52 -5.67 -15.29 -14.09
C PRO A 52 -4.15 -15.32 -14.21
N LEU A 53 -3.64 -14.79 -15.33
CA LEU A 53 -2.22 -14.71 -15.60
C LEU A 53 -1.70 -13.30 -15.31
N SER A 54 -0.49 -13.21 -14.75
CA SER A 54 0.20 -11.94 -14.53
C SER A 54 1.61 -11.98 -15.12
N LEU A 55 2.05 -10.85 -15.68
CA LEU A 55 3.42 -10.61 -16.10
C LEU A 55 4.13 -9.79 -15.02
N HIS A 56 5.21 -10.32 -14.49
CA HIS A 56 6.04 -9.64 -13.50
C HIS A 56 7.33 -9.18 -14.20
N ALA A 57 7.60 -7.89 -14.15
CA ALA A 57 8.82 -7.29 -14.68
C ALA A 57 9.55 -6.56 -13.56
N HIS A 58 10.87 -6.72 -13.50
CA HIS A 58 11.73 -5.98 -12.58
C HIS A 58 12.55 -4.98 -13.39
N ILE A 59 12.37 -3.69 -13.10
CA ILE A 59 13.08 -2.61 -13.78
C ILE A 59 13.68 -1.69 -12.72
N ALA A 60 15.01 -1.69 -12.65
CA ALA A 60 15.77 -0.95 -11.63
C ALA A 60 15.36 -1.34 -10.19
N ASN A 61 14.67 -0.45 -9.47
CA ASN A 61 14.17 -0.64 -8.12
C ASN A 61 12.64 -0.77 -8.09
N GLN A 62 12.01 -1.09 -9.22
CA GLN A 62 10.56 -1.21 -9.34
C GLN A 62 10.18 -2.61 -9.81
N HIS A 63 9.21 -3.20 -9.12
CA HIS A 63 8.47 -4.37 -9.57
C HIS A 63 7.19 -3.89 -10.24
N LEU A 64 7.03 -4.21 -11.51
CA LEU A 64 5.84 -3.94 -12.28
C LEU A 64 5.09 -5.25 -12.50
N THR A 65 3.84 -5.31 -12.04
CA THR A 65 2.94 -6.44 -12.29
C THR A 65 1.84 -6.00 -13.24
N PHE A 66 1.69 -6.70 -14.35
CA PHE A 66 0.64 -6.48 -15.34
C PHE A 66 -0.30 -7.68 -15.34
N ASP A 67 -1.60 -7.46 -15.34
CA ASP A 67 -2.55 -8.55 -15.59
C ASP A 67 -2.61 -8.83 -17.08
N LEU A 68 -2.65 -10.12 -17.42
CA LEU A 68 -2.64 -10.62 -18.78
C LEU A 68 -4.03 -11.07 -19.20
N HIS A 69 -4.49 -10.54 -20.34
CA HIS A 69 -5.70 -10.99 -20.99
C HIS A 69 -5.38 -11.48 -22.40
N LEU A 70 -5.77 -12.70 -22.73
CA LEU A 70 -5.70 -13.19 -24.10
C LEU A 70 -6.95 -12.70 -24.86
N SER A 71 -6.75 -12.01 -25.98
CA SER A 71 -7.82 -11.50 -26.84
C SER A 71 -7.55 -11.86 -28.30
N GLN A 72 -8.56 -11.75 -29.14
CA GLN A 72 -8.47 -12.05 -30.58
C GLN A 72 -8.74 -10.78 -31.37
N ASP A 73 -7.98 -10.57 -32.44
CA ASP A 73 -8.22 -9.46 -33.37
C ASP A 73 -9.38 -9.79 -34.35
N GLU A 74 -9.68 -8.85 -35.25
CA GLU A 74 -10.73 -9.04 -36.26
C GLU A 74 -10.43 -10.19 -37.25
N GLN A 75 -9.16 -10.58 -37.38
CA GLN A 75 -8.71 -11.70 -38.20
C GLN A 75 -8.57 -13.00 -37.40
N ASN A 76 -9.05 -13.01 -36.14
CA ASN A 76 -8.97 -14.14 -35.22
C ASN A 76 -7.53 -14.55 -34.85
N THR A 77 -6.60 -13.61 -34.95
CA THR A 77 -5.22 -13.78 -34.47
C THR A 77 -5.19 -13.51 -32.97
N PRO A 78 -4.68 -14.45 -32.15
CA PRO A 78 -4.55 -14.23 -30.73
C PRO A 78 -3.46 -13.19 -30.44
N TYR A 79 -3.77 -12.21 -29.59
CA TYR A 79 -2.82 -11.26 -29.05
C TYR A 79 -2.98 -11.14 -27.53
N LEU A 80 -1.91 -10.70 -26.87
CA LEU A 80 -1.92 -10.47 -25.43
C LEU A 80 -2.20 -9.02 -25.14
N GLN A 81 -3.15 -8.77 -24.27
CA GLN A 81 -3.52 -7.47 -23.78
C GLN A 81 -3.03 -7.31 -22.34
N LEU A 82 -2.21 -6.29 -22.11
CA LEU A 82 -1.71 -5.93 -20.79
C LEU A 82 -2.64 -4.89 -20.14
N SER A 83 -2.96 -5.08 -18.86
CA SER A 83 -3.60 -4.04 -18.04
C SER A 83 -2.59 -2.95 -17.64
N ALA A 84 -3.09 -1.86 -17.05
CA ALA A 84 -2.21 -0.87 -16.44
C ALA A 84 -1.39 -1.53 -15.31
N PRO A 85 -0.06 -1.33 -15.26
CA PRO A 85 0.78 -2.01 -14.28
C PRO A 85 0.49 -1.54 -12.86
N GLN A 86 0.52 -2.49 -11.93
CA GLN A 86 0.77 -2.21 -10.53
C GLN A 86 2.28 -2.04 -10.34
N ILE A 87 2.69 -0.87 -9.86
CA ILE A 87 4.10 -0.54 -9.66
C ILE A 87 4.38 -0.55 -8.16
N PHE A 88 5.34 -1.38 -7.76
CA PHE A 88 5.83 -1.46 -6.40
C PHE A 88 7.29 -1.04 -6.39
N ASP A 89 7.63 -0.07 -5.54
CA ASP A 89 9.03 0.27 -5.30
C ASP A 89 9.66 -0.74 -4.34
N GLU A 90 10.74 -1.37 -4.79
CA GLU A 90 11.66 -2.12 -3.96
C GLU A 90 12.50 -1.12 -3.15
N GLY A 91 11.94 -0.69 -2.03
CA GLY A 91 12.54 0.25 -1.09
C GLY A 91 12.13 -0.06 0.35
N GLU A 92 12.67 0.68 1.32
CA GLU A 92 12.25 0.53 2.72
C GLU A 92 10.73 0.69 2.83
N ILE A 93 10.08 -0.40 3.22
CA ILE A 93 8.65 -0.51 3.46
C ILE A 93 8.20 0.69 4.29
N ASN A 94 7.21 1.42 3.76
CA ASN A 94 6.53 2.55 4.35
C ASN A 94 6.38 2.41 5.87
N ARG A 95 7.27 3.06 6.62
CA ARG A 95 7.08 3.32 8.05
C ARG A 95 5.72 3.97 8.20
N ALA A 96 4.78 3.28 8.88
CA ALA A 96 3.48 3.84 9.22
C ALA A 96 3.64 5.29 9.66
N TRP A 97 2.89 6.21 9.04
CA TRP A 97 3.02 7.64 9.27
C TRP A 97 3.01 7.92 10.77
N ARG A 98 4.15 8.41 11.26
CA ARG A 98 4.36 8.61 12.69
C ARG A 98 4.11 10.08 13.00
N SER A 99 3.14 10.36 13.86
CA SER A 99 2.95 11.68 14.45
C SER A 99 3.99 11.88 15.57
N PRO A 100 4.94 12.82 15.44
CA PRO A 100 5.85 13.16 16.51
C PRO A 100 5.11 13.91 17.62
N LEU A 101 5.41 13.58 18.88
CA LEU A 101 4.91 14.35 20.01
C LEU A 101 5.81 15.59 20.21
N PRO A 102 5.26 16.80 20.40
CA PRO A 102 6.05 18.01 20.66
C PRO A 102 6.95 17.87 21.89
N GLU A 103 6.44 17.16 22.90
CA GLU A 103 7.18 16.78 24.10
C GLU A 103 6.99 15.28 24.35
N PRO A 104 8.08 14.52 24.64
CA PRO A 104 7.96 13.11 24.95
C PRO A 104 7.08 12.90 26.19
N LEU A 105 6.17 11.92 26.14
CA LEU A 105 5.24 11.63 27.24
C LEU A 105 5.67 10.38 28.01
N PRO A 106 5.72 10.41 29.36
CA PRO A 106 6.04 9.22 30.15
C PRO A 106 4.87 8.22 30.12
N LEU A 107 5.18 6.94 29.95
CA LEU A 107 4.22 5.86 30.13
C LEU A 107 4.02 5.59 31.61
N HIS A 108 2.77 5.38 32.03
CA HIS A 108 2.45 5.04 33.40
C HIS A 108 2.37 3.52 33.60
N THR A 109 2.83 3.05 34.75
CA THR A 109 2.63 1.67 35.19
C THR A 109 1.15 1.44 35.53
N PRO A 110 0.70 0.18 35.69
CA PRO A 110 -0.65 -0.13 36.18
C PRO A 110 -0.99 0.49 37.55
N SER A 111 0.03 0.86 38.35
CA SER A 111 -0.11 1.57 39.62
C SER A 111 -0.18 3.11 39.46
N ALA A 112 -0.38 3.61 38.24
CA ALA A 112 -0.41 5.03 37.89
C ALA A 112 0.87 5.81 38.21
N GLN A 113 2.01 5.13 38.34
CA GLN A 113 3.31 5.76 38.55
C GLN A 113 4.01 5.97 37.20
N PRO A 114 4.71 7.10 36.99
CA PRO A 114 5.50 7.30 35.77
C PRO A 114 6.63 6.26 35.70
N SER A 115 6.73 5.60 34.55
CA SER A 115 7.80 4.64 34.25
C SER A 115 8.99 5.33 33.57
N ASP A 116 10.08 4.57 33.42
CA ASP A 116 11.25 5.01 32.66
C ASP A 116 11.04 4.96 31.13
N LEU A 117 9.84 4.63 30.66
CA LEU A 117 9.49 4.55 29.24
C LEU A 117 8.82 5.84 28.77
N TRP A 118 9.31 6.42 27.68
CA TRP A 118 8.85 7.69 27.13
C TRP A 118 8.45 7.54 25.66
N ILE A 119 7.24 7.95 25.30
CA ILE A 119 6.75 7.93 23.92
C ILE A 119 7.26 9.18 23.19
N HIS A 120 7.84 8.98 22.02
CA HIS A 120 8.30 10.05 21.13
C HIS A 120 7.41 10.20 19.89
N GLN A 121 6.91 9.07 19.36
CA GLN A 121 6.12 9.07 18.14
C GLN A 121 5.00 8.03 18.21
N LEU A 122 3.88 8.33 17.57
CA LEU A 122 2.71 7.45 17.50
C LEU A 122 2.33 7.17 16.04
N SER A 123 1.90 5.95 15.76
CA SER A 123 1.29 5.53 14.49
C SER A 123 0.05 4.71 14.79
N MET A 124 -0.77 4.44 13.78
CA MET A 124 -1.97 3.62 13.93
C MET A 124 -1.66 2.19 14.41
N ASN A 125 -0.45 1.69 14.14
CA ASN A 125 -0.05 0.31 14.44
C ASN A 125 1.06 0.21 15.51
N GLY A 126 1.38 1.30 16.21
CA GLY A 126 2.37 1.26 17.29
C GLY A 126 3.01 2.60 17.65
N ALA A 127 3.94 2.58 18.60
CA ALA A 127 4.62 3.75 19.13
C ALA A 127 6.16 3.63 19.02
N LEU A 128 6.87 4.75 19.05
CA LEU A 128 8.31 4.81 19.29
C LEU A 128 8.52 5.15 20.76
N ILE A 129 9.20 4.27 21.49
CA ILE A 129 9.41 4.38 22.94
C ILE A 129 10.92 4.43 23.22
N GLU A 130 11.33 5.43 24.00
CA GLU A 130 12.67 5.53 24.59
C GLU A 130 12.63 4.98 26.03
N HIS A 131 13.63 4.20 26.41
CA HIS A 131 13.81 3.75 27.80
C HIS A 131 14.93 4.56 28.45
N ARG A 132 14.57 5.46 29.36
CA ARG A 132 15.48 6.41 30.02
C ARG A 132 16.11 5.90 31.30
N ALA A 133 15.91 4.63 31.66
CA ALA A 133 16.52 4.10 32.87
C ALA A 133 18.05 4.19 32.77
N ARG A 134 18.68 4.77 33.81
CA ARG A 134 20.13 4.88 33.95
C ARG A 134 20.74 3.49 34.13
N ARG A 135 20.92 2.71 33.06
CA ARG A 135 21.80 1.53 33.06
C ARG A 135 23.08 1.84 32.30
N LYS A 136 24.22 1.67 32.98
CA LYS A 136 25.52 1.54 32.30
C LYS A 136 25.40 0.39 31.31
N ALA A 137 25.74 0.64 30.04
CA ALA A 137 25.88 -0.42 29.05
C ALA A 137 26.83 -1.50 29.59
N PRO A 138 26.47 -2.79 29.54
CA PRO A 138 27.44 -3.84 29.83
C PRO A 138 28.55 -3.75 28.77
N LYS A 139 29.79 -3.51 29.21
CA LYS A 139 30.97 -3.80 28.40
C LYS A 139 31.24 -5.29 28.58
N ASP A 140 31.25 -6.02 27.45
CA ASP A 140 31.81 -7.38 27.21
C ASP A 140 30.78 -8.25 26.45
N GLY A 141 31.08 -8.90 25.33
CA GLY A 141 32.32 -8.98 24.56
C GLY A 141 32.00 -9.66 23.23
N LEU A 142 32.48 -9.06 22.13
CA LEU A 142 32.51 -9.71 20.82
C LEU A 142 33.44 -10.94 20.94
N LYS A 143 32.88 -12.15 20.87
CA LYS A 143 33.63 -13.31 20.39
C LYS A 143 32.90 -13.89 19.20
N LYS A 144 33.34 -13.49 18.00
CA LYS A 144 33.12 -14.25 16.77
C LYS A 144 33.94 -15.53 16.89
N THR A 145 33.29 -16.68 16.79
CA THR A 145 33.98 -17.94 16.48
C THR A 145 33.72 -18.25 15.01
N SER A 146 34.82 -18.37 14.28
CA SER A 146 34.94 -18.93 12.93
C SER A 146 34.56 -20.41 12.89
#